data_AF-A0AAW1BRQ1-F1
#
_entry.id   AF-A0AAW1BRQ1-F1
#
_cell.length_a   1.000
_cell.length_b   1.000
_cell.length_c   1.000
_cell.angle_alpha   90.00
_cell.angle_beta   90.00
_cell.angle_gamma   90.00
#
_symmetry.space_group_name_H-M   'P 1'
#
loop_
_entity.id
_entity.type
_entity.pdbx_description
1 polymer ?
#
loop_
_entity_poly.entity_id
_entity_poly.type
_entity_poly.pdbx_seq_one_letter_code
_entity_poly.pdbx_strand_id
1 'polypeptide(L)'
;MNSDSENGELQVEQLHQRRNLLSGFCKLVVYGVLELSAASDVFKYYSKFYDDYGDIIKETLNQTRQIDRMEWAHTLLLSLQQLLTQLFLEEGPGATDSAAFLEIRDLARRFSLLFGLHQLQNRPALVALHKDGIKFAFEEAASPNPKLGLINLPFLELLSEFSPRLLPPDKALLLAYLKKMGQAQFSESKEEPCWPSLLVYRHSLSPQEQAALQPRAAASKRGHLNGSSEHSGSTSLASSSRLHTPLLTSTTLRAKRPLTGPPLGEESSGSEAEFAQRLHLIEEPENSQEGEVSSEVS
;
A
#
# COMPACT_ATOMS: atom_id res chain seq x y z
N MET A 1 -27.45 -1.02 37.34
CA MET A 1 -26.63 -0.02 36.62
C MET A 1 -25.12 -0.24 36.80
N ASN A 2 -24.63 -1.03 37.78
CA ASN A 2 -23.19 -1.36 37.90
C ASN A 2 -22.67 -2.43 36.93
N SER A 3 -23.51 -3.37 36.48
CA SER A 3 -23.08 -4.53 35.69
C SER A 3 -22.55 -4.18 34.30
N ASP A 4 -23.10 -3.15 33.64
CA ASP A 4 -22.64 -2.74 32.31
C ASP A 4 -21.29 -2.00 32.35
N SER A 5 -21.00 -1.30 33.45
CA SER A 5 -19.73 -0.58 33.63
C SER A 5 -18.58 -1.53 33.92
N GLU A 6 -18.78 -2.50 34.81
CA GLU A 6 -17.78 -3.53 35.12
C GLU A 6 -17.50 -4.43 33.90
N ASN A 7 -18.54 -4.75 33.12
CA ASN A 7 -18.37 -5.51 31.87
C ASN A 7 -17.57 -4.73 30.81
N GLY A 8 -17.75 -3.41 30.73
CA GLY A 8 -16.96 -2.54 29.86
C GLY A 8 -15.48 -2.48 30.25
N GLU A 9 -15.19 -2.35 31.55
CA GLU A 9 -13.81 -2.35 32.06
C GLU A 9 -13.09 -3.69 31.78
N LEU A 10 -13.77 -4.82 32.02
CA LEU A 10 -13.23 -6.14 31.72
C LEU A 10 -12.96 -6.34 30.22
N GLN A 11 -13.83 -5.83 29.35
CA GLN A 11 -13.66 -5.93 27.90
C GLN A 11 -12.46 -5.09 27.42
N VAL A 12 -12.25 -3.90 28.00
CA VAL A 12 -11.10 -3.05 27.73
C VAL A 12 -9.80 -3.74 28.17
N GLU A 13 -9.77 -4.34 29.36
CA GLU A 13 -8.58 -5.03 29.86
C GLU A 13 -8.21 -6.25 29.00
N GLN A 14 -9.21 -7.06 28.60
CA GLN A 14 -8.99 -8.18 27.70
C GLN A 14 -8.46 -7.73 26.33
N LEU A 15 -8.98 -6.63 25.78
CA LEU A 15 -8.48 -6.07 24.53
C LEU A 15 -7.03 -5.63 24.66
N HIS A 16 -6.66 -4.94 25.75
CA HIS A 16 -5.26 -4.57 26.03
C HIS A 16 -4.35 -5.79 26.11
N GLN A 17 -4.77 -6.86 26.78
CA GLN A 17 -3.99 -8.09 26.86
C GLN A 17 -3.78 -8.73 25.48
N ARG A 18 -4.82 -8.79 24.64
CA ARG A 18 -4.73 -9.31 23.26
C ARG A 18 -3.82 -8.45 22.39
N ARG A 19 -3.92 -7.12 22.50
CA ARG A 19 -3.02 -6.16 21.82
C ARG A 19 -1.56 -6.36 22.23
N ASN A 20 -1.29 -6.60 23.52
CA ASN A 20 0.06 -6.88 24.01
C ASN A 20 0.62 -8.19 23.42
N LEU A 21 -0.19 -9.25 23.36
CA LEU A 21 0.22 -10.52 22.73
C LEU A 21 0.53 -10.33 21.24
N LEU A 22 -0.34 -9.63 20.52
CA LEU A 22 -0.13 -9.33 19.10
C LEU A 22 1.15 -8.51 18.87
N SER A 23 1.37 -7.48 19.70
CA SER A 23 2.61 -6.69 19.64
C SER A 23 3.85 -7.54 19.90
N GLY A 24 3.77 -8.50 20.84
CA GLY A 24 4.82 -9.47 21.09
C GLY A 24 5.16 -10.30 19.85
N PHE A 25 4.15 -10.89 19.20
CA PHE A 25 4.32 -11.63 17.95
C PHE A 25 4.93 -10.76 16.84
N CYS A 26 4.38 -9.56 16.61
CA CYS A 26 4.89 -8.65 15.59
C CYS A 26 6.35 -8.26 15.80
N LYS A 27 6.79 -8.09 17.06
CA LYS A 27 8.20 -7.84 17.38
C LYS A 27 9.08 -9.02 16.99
N LEU A 28 8.64 -10.26 17.21
CA LEU A 28 9.42 -11.44 16.79
C LEU A 28 9.65 -11.46 15.28
N VAL A 29 8.65 -11.05 14.48
CA VAL A 29 8.82 -10.90 13.03
C VAL A 29 9.76 -9.74 12.69
N VAL A 30 9.53 -8.55 13.26
CA VAL A 30 10.33 -7.34 12.96
C VAL A 30 11.81 -7.51 13.35
N TYR A 31 12.11 -8.25 14.41
CA TYR A 31 13.49 -8.54 14.83
C TYR A 31 14.07 -9.82 14.19
N GLY A 32 13.37 -10.42 13.22
CA GLY A 32 13.88 -11.57 12.46
C GLY A 32 13.99 -12.87 13.24
N VAL A 33 13.31 -12.98 14.39
CA VAL A 33 13.19 -14.25 15.14
C VAL A 33 12.22 -15.20 14.42
N LEU A 34 11.18 -14.65 13.81
CA LEU A 34 10.27 -15.36 12.91
C LEU A 34 10.48 -14.86 11.48
N GLU A 35 10.25 -15.75 10.51
CA GLU A 35 10.25 -15.38 9.10
C GLU A 35 9.18 -14.31 8.81
N LEU A 36 9.48 -13.41 7.87
CA LEU A 36 8.58 -12.33 7.49
C LEU A 36 7.25 -12.86 6.94
N SER A 37 7.29 -14.00 6.25
CA SER A 37 6.12 -14.76 5.77
C SER A 37 5.09 -15.03 6.87
N ALA A 38 5.51 -15.25 8.13
CA ALA A 38 4.62 -15.49 9.26
C ALA A 38 3.72 -14.26 9.57
N ALA A 39 4.11 -13.05 9.15
CA ALA A 39 3.24 -11.88 9.29
C ALA A 39 1.99 -11.95 8.39
N SER A 40 1.92 -12.85 7.40
CA SER A 40 0.71 -12.99 6.57
C SER A 40 -0.51 -13.38 7.41
N ASP A 41 -0.30 -14.14 8.49
CA ASP A 41 -1.34 -14.53 9.43
C ASP A 41 -1.93 -13.35 10.22
N VAL A 42 -1.22 -12.22 10.26
CA VAL A 42 -1.68 -10.98 10.87
C VAL A 42 -2.17 -10.00 9.82
N PHE A 43 -1.45 -9.82 8.72
CA PHE A 43 -1.75 -8.83 7.68
C PHE A 43 -3.12 -9.06 7.05
N LYS A 44 -3.56 -10.32 6.89
CA LYS A 44 -4.90 -10.67 6.39
C LYS A 44 -6.05 -10.08 7.21
N TYR A 45 -5.80 -9.68 8.46
CA TYR A 45 -6.79 -9.13 9.38
C TYR A 45 -6.79 -7.60 9.47
N TYR A 46 -5.92 -6.91 8.71
CA TYR A 46 -5.73 -5.46 8.81
C TYR A 46 -7.01 -4.64 8.61
N SER A 47 -7.88 -5.04 7.67
CA SER A 47 -9.15 -4.33 7.43
C SER A 47 -10.23 -4.72 8.45
N LYS A 48 -10.35 -6.02 8.75
CA LYS A 48 -11.43 -6.58 9.57
C LYS A 48 -11.38 -6.13 11.03
N PHE A 49 -10.19 -5.95 11.57
CA PHE A 49 -10.01 -5.52 12.96
C PHE A 49 -9.20 -4.22 13.06
N TYR A 50 -9.48 -3.30 12.13
CA TYR A 50 -8.79 -2.02 12.04
C TYR A 50 -8.92 -1.17 13.32
N ASP A 51 -10.11 -1.14 13.91
CA ASP A 51 -10.37 -0.31 15.11
C ASP A 51 -9.60 -0.81 16.34
N ASP A 52 -9.46 -2.13 16.48
CA ASP A 52 -8.87 -2.76 17.66
C ASP A 52 -7.34 -2.91 17.56
N TYR A 53 -6.83 -3.26 16.37
CA TYR A 53 -5.42 -3.64 16.16
C TYR A 53 -4.75 -2.92 14.98
N GLY A 54 -5.46 -2.01 14.29
CA GLY A 54 -4.98 -1.41 13.04
C GLY A 54 -3.68 -0.64 13.19
N ASP A 55 -3.44 0.01 14.33
CA ASP A 55 -2.19 0.71 14.63
C ASP A 55 -0.99 -0.25 14.74
N ILE A 56 -1.15 -1.36 15.47
CA ILE A 56 -0.11 -2.39 15.63
C ILE A 56 0.22 -3.03 14.29
N ILE A 57 -0.80 -3.41 13.52
CA ILE A 57 -0.62 -4.06 12.22
C ILE A 57 0.01 -3.07 11.23
N LYS A 58 -0.45 -1.81 11.21
CA LYS A 58 0.11 -0.76 10.34
C LYS A 58 1.58 -0.47 10.66
N GLU A 59 1.95 -0.41 11.93
CA GLU A 59 3.34 -0.22 12.33
C GLU A 59 4.19 -1.40 11.87
N THR A 60 3.72 -2.63 12.08
CA THR A 60 4.39 -3.85 11.63
C THR A 60 4.57 -3.88 10.11
N LEU A 61 3.55 -3.49 9.34
CA LEU A 61 3.62 -3.33 7.88
C LEU A 61 4.70 -2.33 7.45
N ASN A 62 4.84 -1.21 8.18
CA ASN A 62 5.83 -0.19 7.86
C ASN A 62 7.26 -0.61 8.21
N GLN A 63 7.44 -1.29 9.34
CA GLN A 63 8.75 -1.80 9.80
C GLN A 63 9.25 -2.92 8.89
N THR A 64 8.41 -3.93 8.62
CA THR A 64 8.77 -5.06 7.74
C THR A 64 9.12 -4.61 6.31
N ARG A 65 8.43 -3.60 5.77
CA ARG A 65 8.78 -3.00 4.47
C ARG A 65 10.19 -2.38 4.45
N GLN A 66 10.65 -1.82 5.57
CA GLN A 66 11.99 -1.22 5.66
C GLN A 66 13.09 -2.28 5.75
N ILE A 67 12.78 -3.45 6.31
CA ILE A 67 13.70 -4.58 6.44
C ILE A 67 13.92 -5.24 5.09
N ASP A 68 12.84 -5.72 4.45
CA ASP A 68 12.91 -6.35 3.13
C ASP A 68 11.65 -6.03 2.33
N ARG A 69 11.80 -5.15 1.33
CA ARG A 69 10.68 -4.74 0.46
C ARG A 69 10.16 -5.87 -0.42
N MET A 70 11.03 -6.78 -0.86
CA MET A 70 10.65 -7.86 -1.76
C MET A 70 9.84 -8.89 -0.98
N GLU A 71 10.38 -9.35 0.13
CA GLU A 71 9.71 -10.35 0.96
C GLU A 71 8.44 -9.78 1.61
N TRP A 72 8.44 -8.49 1.97
CA TRP A 72 7.23 -7.79 2.37
C TRP A 72 6.13 -7.84 1.31
N ALA A 73 6.46 -7.59 0.04
CA ALA A 73 5.47 -7.69 -1.04
C ALA A 73 4.99 -9.13 -1.26
N HIS A 74 5.85 -10.13 -1.14
CA HIS A 74 5.46 -11.54 -1.16
C HIS A 74 4.51 -11.88 -0.01
N THR A 75 4.78 -11.37 1.19
CA THR A 75 3.94 -11.62 2.38
C THR A 75 2.56 -10.97 2.25
N LEU A 76 2.48 -9.77 1.66
CA LEU A 76 1.19 -9.15 1.31
C LEU A 76 0.41 -9.99 0.31
N LEU A 77 1.09 -10.49 -0.74
CA LEU A 77 0.48 -11.36 -1.74
C LEU A 77 -0.03 -12.66 -1.10
N LEU A 78 0.79 -13.30 -0.26
CA LEU A 78 0.47 -14.52 0.48
C LEU A 78 -0.77 -14.34 1.35
N SER A 79 -0.90 -13.18 2.02
CA SER A 79 -2.08 -12.86 2.84
C SER A 79 -3.37 -12.87 2.00
N LEU A 80 -3.32 -12.30 0.79
CA LEU A 80 -4.47 -12.27 -0.12
C LEU A 80 -4.76 -13.66 -0.71
N GLN A 81 -3.72 -14.43 -1.05
CA GLN A 81 -3.85 -15.80 -1.54
C GLN A 81 -4.53 -16.69 -0.50
N GLN A 82 -4.06 -16.66 0.75
CA GLN A 82 -4.64 -17.40 1.86
C GLN A 82 -6.12 -17.07 2.07
N LEU A 83 -6.48 -15.79 2.04
CA LEU A 83 -7.88 -15.37 2.17
C LEU A 83 -8.76 -15.86 1.01
N LEU A 84 -8.28 -15.75 -0.24
CA LEU A 84 -9.06 -16.20 -1.39
C LEU A 84 -9.21 -17.73 -1.40
N THR A 85 -8.14 -18.47 -1.11
CA THR A 85 -8.18 -19.93 -1.00
C THR A 85 -9.13 -20.36 0.11
N GLN A 86 -9.13 -19.67 1.26
CA GLN A 86 -10.07 -19.94 2.33
C GLN A 86 -11.52 -19.67 1.89
N LEU A 87 -11.78 -18.54 1.21
CA LEU A 87 -13.11 -18.23 0.68
C LEU A 87 -13.62 -19.33 -0.26
N PHE A 88 -12.79 -19.80 -1.19
CA PHE A 88 -13.19 -20.85 -2.12
C PHE A 88 -13.32 -22.22 -1.47
N LEU A 89 -12.64 -22.46 -0.35
CA LEU A 89 -12.86 -23.67 0.45
C LEU A 89 -14.22 -23.63 1.16
N GLU A 90 -14.66 -22.46 1.62
CA GLU A 90 -15.92 -22.27 2.38
C GLU A 90 -17.15 -22.11 1.47
N GLU A 91 -17.06 -21.27 0.43
CA GLU A 91 -18.19 -20.86 -0.43
C GLU A 91 -18.09 -21.41 -1.87
N GLY A 92 -16.95 -21.98 -2.26
CA GLY A 92 -16.70 -22.49 -3.61
C GLY A 92 -16.18 -21.43 -4.61
N PRO A 93 -15.76 -21.85 -5.82
CA PRO A 93 -15.12 -20.95 -6.81
C PRO A 93 -16.02 -19.84 -7.37
N GLY A 94 -17.34 -19.93 -7.19
CA GLY A 94 -18.32 -18.94 -7.66
C GLY A 94 -18.55 -17.76 -6.71
N ALA A 95 -17.82 -17.68 -5.59
CA ALA A 95 -18.02 -16.69 -4.53
C ALA A 95 -17.53 -15.26 -4.88
N THR A 96 -17.27 -14.94 -6.15
CA THR A 96 -16.69 -13.65 -6.57
C THR A 96 -17.60 -12.45 -6.31
N ASP A 97 -18.92 -12.68 -6.21
CA ASP A 97 -19.90 -11.65 -5.88
C ASP A 97 -20.24 -11.60 -4.38
N SER A 98 -19.57 -12.40 -3.54
CA SER A 98 -19.86 -12.47 -2.11
C SER A 98 -19.31 -11.26 -1.34
N ALA A 99 -19.94 -10.95 -0.20
CA ALA A 99 -19.48 -9.89 0.68
C ALA A 99 -18.04 -10.14 1.16
N ALA A 100 -17.69 -11.41 1.42
CA ALA A 100 -16.34 -11.80 1.82
C ALA A 100 -15.32 -11.51 0.71
N PHE A 101 -15.63 -11.77 -0.56
CA PHE A 101 -14.74 -11.40 -1.66
C PHE A 101 -14.51 -9.88 -1.74
N LEU A 102 -15.57 -9.08 -1.55
CA LEU A 102 -15.46 -7.61 -1.53
C LEU A 102 -14.61 -7.10 -0.36
N GLU A 103 -14.68 -7.73 0.80
CA GLU A 103 -13.81 -7.42 1.95
C GLU A 103 -12.33 -7.71 1.64
N ILE A 104 -12.03 -8.86 1.03
CA ILE A 104 -10.68 -9.22 0.58
C ILE A 104 -10.18 -8.21 -0.47
N ARG A 105 -11.06 -7.79 -1.38
CA ARG A 105 -10.76 -6.77 -2.39
C ARG A 105 -10.49 -5.39 -1.78
N ASP A 106 -11.21 -4.99 -0.73
CA ASP A 106 -10.91 -3.75 -0.01
C ASP A 106 -9.55 -3.83 0.70
N LEU A 107 -9.22 -4.98 1.29
CA LEU A 107 -7.89 -5.21 1.85
C LEU A 107 -6.80 -5.08 0.78
N ALA A 108 -6.98 -5.69 -0.39
CA ALA A 108 -6.05 -5.56 -1.53
C ALA A 108 -5.87 -4.09 -1.94
N ARG A 109 -6.95 -3.31 -1.98
CA ARG A 109 -6.90 -1.86 -2.24
C ARG A 109 -6.10 -1.11 -1.17
N ARG A 110 -6.27 -1.44 0.11
CA ARG A 110 -5.48 -0.84 1.21
C ARG A 110 -4.00 -1.18 1.10
N PHE A 111 -3.66 -2.42 0.78
CA PHE A 111 -2.28 -2.83 0.51
C PHE A 111 -1.68 -2.09 -0.68
N SER A 112 -2.44 -1.90 -1.76
CA SER A 112 -2.02 -1.10 -2.93
C SER A 112 -1.58 0.33 -2.54
N LEU A 113 -2.24 0.97 -1.59
CA LEU A 113 -1.85 2.32 -1.12
C LEU A 113 -0.46 2.34 -0.47
N LEU A 114 -0.01 1.23 0.13
CA LEU A 114 1.30 1.13 0.78
C LEU A 114 2.46 1.24 -0.22
N PHE A 115 2.22 0.93 -1.50
CA PHE A 115 3.20 1.07 -2.58
C PHE A 115 3.33 2.51 -3.08
N GLY A 116 2.31 3.37 -2.84
CA GLY A 116 2.27 4.75 -3.32
C GLY A 116 3.28 5.68 -2.65
N LEU A 117 3.59 5.46 -1.37
CA LEU A 117 4.42 6.36 -0.56
C LEU A 117 5.89 6.45 -1.05
N HIS A 118 6.38 5.44 -1.77
CA HIS A 118 7.72 5.44 -2.38
C HIS A 118 7.70 4.65 -3.69
N GLN A 119 6.86 5.07 -4.64
CA GLN A 119 6.56 4.31 -5.86
C GLN A 119 7.81 3.79 -6.60
N LEU A 120 8.86 4.60 -6.74
CA LEU A 120 10.10 4.17 -7.42
C LEU A 120 10.88 3.10 -6.65
N GLN A 121 10.96 3.20 -5.32
CA GLN A 121 11.68 2.24 -4.48
C GLN A 121 10.94 0.91 -4.39
N ASN A 122 9.61 0.97 -4.37
CA ASN A 122 8.76 -0.22 -4.29
C ASN A 122 8.49 -0.86 -5.67
N ARG A 123 8.96 -0.23 -6.76
CA ARG A 123 8.70 -0.68 -8.14
C ARG A 123 9.09 -2.15 -8.39
N PRO A 124 10.29 -2.63 -8.03
CA PRO A 124 10.66 -4.03 -8.26
C PRO A 124 9.75 -5.01 -7.52
N ALA A 125 9.46 -4.71 -6.25
CA ALA A 125 8.59 -5.52 -5.39
C ALA A 125 7.15 -5.56 -5.90
N LEU A 126 6.63 -4.43 -6.39
CA LEU A 126 5.29 -4.38 -6.99
C LEU A 126 5.22 -5.20 -8.29
N VAL A 127 6.24 -5.12 -9.14
CA VAL A 127 6.30 -5.94 -10.37
C VAL A 127 6.38 -7.43 -10.04
N ALA A 128 7.15 -7.80 -9.02
CA ALA A 128 7.21 -9.19 -8.54
C ALA A 128 5.85 -9.67 -8.01
N LEU A 129 5.20 -8.87 -7.15
CA LEU A 129 3.84 -9.15 -6.64
C LEU A 129 2.85 -9.43 -7.77
N HIS A 130 2.86 -8.63 -8.85
CA HIS A 130 2.01 -8.89 -10.00
C HIS A 130 2.41 -10.16 -10.75
N LYS A 131 3.69 -10.42 -10.98
CA LYS A 131 4.14 -11.64 -11.67
C LYS A 131 3.72 -12.89 -10.90
N ASP A 132 3.93 -12.91 -9.59
CA ASP A 132 3.63 -14.07 -8.75
C ASP A 132 2.12 -14.24 -8.54
N GLY A 133 1.37 -13.14 -8.43
CA GLY A 133 -0.09 -13.20 -8.45
C GLY A 133 -0.65 -13.71 -9.78
N ILE A 134 -0.05 -13.34 -10.92
CA ILE A 134 -0.44 -13.90 -12.22
C ILE A 134 -0.13 -15.41 -12.25
N LYS A 135 1.05 -15.84 -11.78
CA LYS A 135 1.37 -17.28 -11.70
C LYS A 135 0.32 -18.03 -10.90
N PHE A 136 -0.04 -17.53 -9.71
CA PHE A 136 -1.06 -18.12 -8.85
C PHE A 136 -2.43 -18.19 -9.53
N ALA A 137 -2.85 -17.14 -10.25
CA ALA A 137 -4.13 -17.12 -10.96
C ALA A 137 -4.22 -18.19 -12.07
N PHE A 138 -3.08 -18.54 -12.67
CA PHE A 138 -2.97 -19.58 -13.68
C PHE A 138 -2.47 -20.92 -13.12
N GLU A 139 -2.36 -21.05 -11.80
CA GLU A 139 -1.97 -22.30 -11.15
C GLU A 139 -3.14 -23.29 -11.22
N GLU A 140 -2.85 -24.49 -11.70
CA GLU A 140 -3.84 -25.54 -11.84
C GLU A 140 -4.07 -26.18 -10.47
N ALA A 141 -5.34 -26.33 -10.07
CA ALA A 141 -5.64 -27.01 -8.82
C ALA A 141 -5.12 -28.45 -8.91
N ALA A 142 -4.42 -28.94 -7.88
CA ALA A 142 -3.96 -30.34 -7.77
C ALA A 142 -5.09 -31.38 -7.71
N SER A 143 -6.33 -30.99 -8.01
CA SER A 143 -7.51 -31.84 -8.03
C SER A 143 -7.53 -32.71 -9.29
N PRO A 144 -7.84 -34.02 -9.18
CA PRO A 144 -7.91 -34.94 -10.31
C PRO A 144 -9.08 -34.67 -11.27
N ASN A 145 -9.84 -33.58 -11.08
CA ASN A 145 -10.97 -33.24 -11.92
C ASN A 145 -10.62 -32.09 -12.88
N PRO A 146 -10.22 -32.38 -14.14
CA PRO A 146 -9.83 -31.38 -15.14
C PRO A 146 -10.98 -30.43 -15.55
N LYS A 147 -12.20 -30.65 -15.04
CA LYS A 147 -13.35 -29.77 -15.25
C LYS A 147 -13.38 -28.54 -14.32
N LEU A 148 -12.59 -28.51 -13.25
CA LEU A 148 -12.64 -27.40 -12.29
C LEU A 148 -11.89 -26.13 -12.77
N GLY A 149 -11.08 -26.24 -13.83
CA GLY A 149 -10.44 -25.10 -14.48
C GLY A 149 -9.50 -24.30 -13.57
N LEU A 150 -9.19 -23.09 -14.02
CA LEU A 150 -8.35 -22.12 -13.30
C LEU A 150 -9.13 -21.47 -12.15
N ILE A 151 -9.29 -22.20 -11.03
CA ILE A 151 -10.06 -21.75 -9.86
C ILE A 151 -9.57 -20.42 -9.28
N ASN A 152 -8.29 -20.10 -9.49
CA ASN A 152 -7.66 -18.90 -8.95
C ASN A 152 -7.78 -17.67 -9.87
N LEU A 153 -8.44 -17.77 -11.03
CA LEU A 153 -8.63 -16.64 -11.95
C LEU A 153 -9.19 -15.38 -11.30
N PRO A 154 -10.16 -15.45 -10.35
CA PRO A 154 -10.66 -14.26 -9.68
C PRO A 154 -9.60 -13.47 -8.90
N PHE A 155 -8.45 -14.07 -8.59
CA PHE A 155 -7.32 -13.36 -7.98
C PHE A 155 -6.82 -12.19 -8.84
N LEU A 156 -7.02 -12.26 -10.17
CA LEU A 156 -6.69 -11.16 -11.08
C LEU A 156 -7.47 -9.87 -10.78
N GLU A 157 -8.68 -9.97 -10.21
CA GLU A 157 -9.44 -8.80 -9.77
C GLU A 157 -8.80 -8.14 -8.56
N LEU A 158 -8.24 -8.92 -7.63
CA LEU A 158 -7.47 -8.38 -6.51
C LEU A 158 -6.20 -7.68 -7.01
N LEU A 159 -5.49 -8.28 -7.96
CA LEU A 159 -4.33 -7.65 -8.61
C LEU A 159 -4.69 -6.35 -9.34
N SER A 160 -5.91 -6.23 -9.86
CA SER A 160 -6.35 -5.00 -10.53
C SER A 160 -6.31 -3.77 -9.62
N GLU A 161 -6.49 -3.95 -8.29
CA GLU A 161 -6.39 -2.87 -7.30
C GLU A 161 -4.95 -2.34 -7.11
N PHE A 162 -3.93 -3.14 -7.45
CA PHE A 162 -2.52 -2.75 -7.43
C PHE A 162 -2.07 -2.06 -8.74
N SER A 163 -2.78 -2.32 -9.84
CA SER A 163 -2.44 -1.78 -11.16
C SER A 163 -2.26 -0.25 -11.24
N PRO A 164 -3.00 0.59 -10.48
CA PRO A 164 -2.80 2.04 -10.53
C PRO A 164 -1.45 2.50 -9.96
N ARG A 165 -0.73 1.61 -9.24
CA ARG A 165 0.57 1.87 -8.65
C ARG A 165 1.73 1.55 -9.60
N LEU A 166 1.46 0.86 -10.70
CA LEU A 166 2.46 0.53 -11.72
C LEU A 166 2.80 1.73 -12.61
N LEU A 167 4.06 1.80 -13.03
CA LEU A 167 4.47 2.71 -14.09
C LEU A 167 4.04 2.16 -15.46
N PRO A 168 3.81 3.03 -16.47
CA PRO A 168 3.46 2.61 -17.83
C PRO A 168 4.36 1.50 -18.44
N PRO A 169 5.70 1.55 -18.35
CA PRO A 169 6.53 0.46 -18.87
C PRO A 169 6.30 -0.88 -18.17
N ASP A 170 6.01 -0.86 -16.87
CA ASP A 170 5.76 -2.07 -16.09
C ASP A 170 4.39 -2.66 -16.44
N LYS A 171 3.38 -1.81 -16.68
CA LYS A 171 2.08 -2.25 -17.18
C LYS A 171 2.21 -2.98 -18.52
N ALA A 172 2.99 -2.44 -19.47
CA ALA A 172 3.24 -3.07 -20.76
C ALA A 172 3.97 -4.42 -20.61
N LEU A 173 4.98 -4.48 -19.73
CA LEU A 173 5.70 -5.71 -19.40
C LEU A 173 4.77 -6.79 -18.82
N LEU A 174 3.94 -6.42 -17.85
CA LEU A 174 3.00 -7.34 -17.19
C LEU A 174 1.89 -7.79 -18.14
N LEU A 175 1.42 -6.91 -19.03
CA LEU A 175 0.47 -7.27 -20.06
C LEU A 175 1.05 -8.31 -21.05
N ALA A 176 2.32 -8.16 -21.44
CA ALA A 176 3.00 -9.16 -22.26
C ALA A 176 3.19 -10.48 -21.51
N TYR A 177 3.53 -10.43 -20.23
CA TYR A 177 3.65 -11.61 -19.37
C TYR A 177 2.31 -12.34 -19.21
N LEU A 178 1.22 -11.61 -18.96
CA LEU A 178 -0.14 -12.15 -18.85
C LEU A 178 -0.55 -12.89 -20.14
N LYS A 179 -0.29 -12.28 -21.31
CA LYS A 179 -0.59 -12.92 -22.61
C LYS A 179 0.19 -14.22 -22.80
N LYS A 180 1.47 -14.25 -22.42
CA LYS A 180 2.30 -15.46 -22.50
C LYS A 180 1.73 -16.59 -21.62
N MET A 181 1.31 -16.26 -20.39
CA MET A 181 0.71 -17.23 -19.47
C MET A 181 -0.61 -17.78 -20.02
N GLY A 182 -1.48 -16.91 -20.55
CA GLY A 182 -2.73 -17.34 -21.18
C GLY A 182 -2.51 -18.23 -22.41
N GLN A 183 -1.56 -17.89 -23.29
CA GLN A 183 -1.24 -18.70 -24.47
C GLN A 183 -0.77 -20.11 -24.09
N ALA A 184 0.07 -20.24 -23.07
CA ALA A 184 0.53 -21.55 -22.59
C ALA A 184 -0.62 -22.43 -22.11
N GLN A 185 -1.66 -21.83 -21.50
CA GLN A 185 -2.82 -22.54 -20.96
C GLN A 185 -3.92 -22.84 -21.99
N PHE A 186 -4.04 -22.03 -23.04
CA PHE A 186 -5.15 -22.12 -24.00
C PHE A 186 -4.72 -22.46 -25.43
N SER A 187 -3.51 -22.98 -25.63
CA SER A 187 -2.95 -23.31 -26.96
C SER A 187 -3.83 -24.24 -27.81
N GLU A 188 -4.77 -24.98 -27.20
CA GLU A 188 -5.67 -25.92 -27.87
C GLU A 188 -7.05 -25.32 -28.24
N SER A 189 -7.42 -24.16 -27.67
CA SER A 189 -8.74 -23.54 -27.86
C SER A 189 -8.69 -22.41 -28.88
N LYS A 190 -9.45 -22.53 -29.98
CA LYS A 190 -9.57 -21.52 -31.04
C LYS A 190 -10.30 -20.23 -30.62
N GLU A 191 -11.04 -20.27 -29.52
CA GLU A 191 -11.75 -19.12 -28.96
C GLU A 191 -11.11 -18.75 -27.62
N GLU A 192 -10.71 -17.48 -27.47
CA GLU A 192 -10.18 -16.95 -26.20
C GLU A 192 -11.34 -16.95 -25.20
N PRO A 193 -11.34 -17.82 -24.17
CA PRO A 193 -12.43 -17.87 -23.22
C PRO A 193 -12.58 -16.52 -22.52
N CYS A 194 -13.79 -15.98 -22.56
CA CYS A 194 -14.15 -14.66 -22.02
C CYS A 194 -14.25 -14.74 -20.49
N TRP A 195 -13.11 -14.81 -19.80
CA TRP A 195 -13.06 -14.79 -18.34
C TRP A 195 -13.18 -13.34 -17.82
N PRO A 196 -14.23 -12.99 -17.05
CA PRO A 196 -14.44 -11.62 -16.59
C PRO A 196 -13.24 -11.05 -15.82
N SER A 197 -12.67 -11.82 -14.88
CA SER A 197 -11.52 -11.42 -14.07
C SER A 197 -10.27 -11.13 -14.91
N LEU A 198 -10.05 -11.90 -15.98
CA LEU A 198 -8.96 -11.67 -16.93
C LEU A 198 -9.16 -10.37 -17.72
N LEU A 199 -10.39 -10.10 -18.17
CA LEU A 199 -10.74 -8.86 -18.88
C LEU A 199 -10.56 -7.63 -18.00
N VAL A 200 -11.04 -7.68 -16.75
CA VAL A 200 -10.88 -6.61 -15.75
C VAL A 200 -9.40 -6.29 -15.54
N TYR A 201 -8.59 -7.30 -15.30
CA TYR A 201 -7.16 -7.10 -15.07
C TYR A 201 -6.42 -6.60 -16.32
N ARG A 202 -6.72 -7.16 -17.50
CA ARG A 202 -6.15 -6.71 -18.78
C ARG A 202 -6.49 -5.25 -19.07
N HIS A 203 -7.71 -4.82 -18.80
CA HIS A 203 -8.12 -3.42 -18.94
C HIS A 203 -7.32 -2.52 -17.98
N SER A 204 -7.11 -2.95 -16.74
CA SER A 204 -6.35 -2.20 -15.73
C SER A 204 -4.87 -1.96 -16.09
N LEU A 205 -4.28 -2.87 -16.88
CA LEU A 205 -2.92 -2.77 -17.41
C LEU A 205 -2.83 -2.05 -18.76
N SER A 206 -3.94 -1.89 -19.47
CA SER A 206 -3.93 -1.25 -20.77
C SER A 206 -3.60 0.25 -20.63
N PRO A 207 -2.95 0.87 -21.63
CA PRO A 207 -2.73 2.31 -21.62
C PRO A 207 -4.09 3.01 -21.61
N GLN A 208 -4.54 3.43 -20.45
CA GLN A 208 -5.68 4.34 -20.37
C GLN A 208 -5.18 5.69 -20.87
N GLU A 209 -5.81 6.22 -21.91
CA GLU A 209 -5.59 7.60 -22.35
C GLU A 209 -5.90 8.53 -21.17
N GLN A 210 -4.88 8.86 -20.37
CA GLN A 210 -4.93 9.95 -19.39
C GLN A 210 -4.87 11.30 -20.11
N ALA A 211 -5.74 11.48 -21.11
CA ALA A 211 -5.88 12.68 -21.93
C ALA A 211 -7.30 13.22 -21.78
N ALA A 212 -7.68 13.74 -20.60
CA ALA A 212 -8.90 14.56 -20.49
C ALA A 212 -9.04 15.46 -19.25
N LEU A 213 -8.17 15.41 -18.23
CA LEU A 213 -8.33 16.26 -17.04
C LEU A 213 -6.99 16.89 -16.60
N GLN A 214 -6.45 17.73 -17.47
CA GLN A 214 -5.54 18.81 -17.08
C GLN A 214 -6.19 20.12 -17.56
N PRO A 215 -6.52 21.08 -16.68
CA PRO A 215 -7.01 22.38 -17.11
C PRO A 215 -5.92 23.05 -17.94
N ARG A 216 -6.18 23.20 -19.24
CA ARG A 216 -5.28 23.90 -20.17
C ARG A 216 -5.13 25.33 -19.68
N ALA A 217 -4.01 25.65 -19.04
CA ALA A 217 -3.66 27.02 -18.69
C ALA A 217 -3.74 27.88 -19.97
N ALA A 218 -4.66 28.83 -19.98
CA ALA A 218 -4.85 29.74 -21.09
C ALA A 218 -3.56 30.56 -21.28
N ALA A 219 -2.85 30.28 -22.39
CA ALA A 219 -1.72 31.07 -22.82
C ALA A 219 -2.17 32.51 -23.10
N SER A 220 -1.81 33.43 -22.21
CA SER A 220 -2.01 34.87 -22.39
C SER A 220 -1.10 35.36 -23.53
N LYS A 221 -1.68 35.62 -24.70
CA LYS A 221 -1.03 36.40 -25.78
C LYS A 221 -1.49 37.85 -25.69
N ARG A 222 -0.55 38.73 -25.33
CA ARG A 222 -0.68 40.18 -25.44
C ARG A 222 -0.55 40.63 -26.89
N GLY A 223 -1.43 41.56 -27.29
CA GLY A 223 -1.16 42.71 -28.16
C GLY A 223 -1.14 42.47 -29.68
N HIS A 224 -2.07 43.09 -30.42
CA HIS A 224 -1.85 44.31 -31.20
C HIS A 224 -3.13 44.76 -31.93
N LEU A 225 -3.14 46.05 -32.27
CA LEU A 225 -4.23 46.97 -32.67
C LEU A 225 -4.79 46.76 -34.09
N ASN A 226 -6.07 47.10 -34.28
CA ASN A 226 -6.60 48.18 -35.15
C ASN A 226 -7.90 47.79 -35.91
N GLY A 227 -8.85 48.73 -36.05
CA GLY A 227 -9.94 48.65 -37.05
C GLY A 227 -11.33 49.11 -36.60
N SER A 228 -11.70 50.32 -37.02
CA SER A 228 -12.92 51.08 -36.76
C SER A 228 -14.18 50.57 -37.50
N SER A 229 -15.39 50.79 -36.95
CA SER A 229 -16.58 51.31 -37.69
C SER A 229 -17.76 51.60 -36.75
N GLU A 230 -18.37 52.76 -36.95
CA GLU A 230 -19.64 53.32 -36.42
C GLU A 230 -20.85 52.49 -36.95
N HIS A 231 -22.14 52.58 -36.55
CA HIS A 231 -23.00 53.44 -35.74
C HIS A 231 -24.34 52.64 -35.56
N SER A 232 -25.02 52.58 -34.40
CA SER A 232 -26.33 53.24 -34.12
C SER A 232 -27.26 52.36 -33.26
N GLY A 233 -28.01 52.96 -32.32
CA GLY A 233 -29.28 52.40 -31.80
C GLY A 233 -29.40 52.26 -30.27
N SER A 234 -30.08 53.23 -29.64
CA SER A 234 -30.28 53.45 -28.20
C SER A 234 -31.16 52.40 -27.47
N THR A 235 -30.90 52.14 -26.17
CA THR A 235 -31.88 52.33 -25.06
C THR A 235 -31.27 52.01 -23.68
N SER A 236 -31.84 52.67 -22.68
CA SER A 236 -31.36 52.99 -21.33
C SER A 236 -31.50 51.89 -20.27
N LEU A 237 -30.61 51.87 -19.26
CA LEU A 237 -30.88 52.21 -17.84
C LEU A 237 -29.72 51.76 -16.94
N ALA A 238 -29.32 52.68 -16.07
CA ALA A 238 -28.23 52.56 -15.13
C ALA A 238 -28.53 51.61 -13.96
N SER A 239 -27.48 50.94 -13.46
CA SER A 239 -27.32 50.59 -12.05
C SER A 239 -25.84 50.31 -11.77
N SER A 240 -25.20 51.29 -11.14
CA SER A 240 -23.83 51.23 -10.63
C SER A 240 -23.72 50.37 -9.38
N SER A 241 -22.62 49.63 -9.23
CA SER A 241 -21.77 49.73 -8.02
C SER A 241 -20.46 48.95 -8.21
N ARG A 242 -19.37 49.70 -8.34
CA ARG A 242 -18.00 49.23 -8.13
C ARG A 242 -17.72 49.28 -6.63
N LEU A 243 -17.11 48.26 -6.07
CA LEU A 243 -16.48 48.35 -4.74
C LEU A 243 -14.96 48.33 -4.89
N HIS A 244 -14.37 49.39 -4.35
CA HIS A 244 -12.96 49.69 -4.26
C HIS A 244 -12.30 48.92 -3.10
N THR A 245 -11.02 48.64 -3.25
CA THR A 245 -10.06 48.30 -2.19
C THR A 245 -9.96 49.40 -1.13
N PRO A 246 -9.53 49.07 0.10
CA PRO A 246 -8.72 50.02 0.85
C PRO A 246 -7.37 49.44 1.34
N LEU A 247 -6.40 50.34 1.40
CA LEU A 247 -5.03 50.19 1.89
C LEU A 247 -4.87 51.01 3.18
N LEU A 248 -4.26 50.38 4.20
CA LEU A 248 -3.48 50.89 5.36
C LEU A 248 -3.98 52.09 6.20
N THR A 249 -3.97 51.92 7.54
CA THR A 249 -3.35 52.90 8.46
C THR A 249 -2.97 52.25 9.80
N SER A 250 -1.80 52.62 10.35
CA SER A 250 -1.29 52.24 11.68
C SER A 250 -1.81 53.17 12.78
N THR A 251 -1.85 52.71 14.04
CA THR A 251 -1.44 53.49 15.23
C THR A 251 -1.17 52.59 16.44
N THR A 252 -0.09 52.90 17.14
CA THR A 252 0.38 52.36 18.42
C THR A 252 -0.34 53.00 19.61
N LEU A 253 -0.59 52.27 20.71
CA LEU A 253 -0.41 52.78 22.08
C LEU A 253 -0.06 51.66 23.07
N ARG A 254 0.76 52.05 24.05
CA ARG A 254 1.49 51.26 25.04
C ARG A 254 0.97 51.61 26.44
N ALA A 255 0.79 50.63 27.32
CA ALA A 255 0.72 50.85 28.78
C ALA A 255 1.16 49.59 29.57
N LYS A 256 1.75 49.80 30.75
CA LYS A 256 2.66 48.92 31.50
C LYS A 256 2.03 48.36 32.80
N ARG A 257 2.25 47.05 33.04
CA ARG A 257 2.71 46.33 34.29
C ARG A 257 1.84 46.38 35.58
N PRO A 258 2.13 45.54 36.62
CA PRO A 258 3.03 44.37 36.72
C PRO A 258 2.36 43.12 37.36
N LEU A 259 3.04 41.97 37.39
CA LEU A 259 3.09 41.05 38.56
C LEU A 259 4.18 39.99 38.35
N THR A 260 4.74 39.57 39.48
CA THR A 260 6.05 38.91 39.67
C THR A 260 5.81 37.47 40.17
N GLY A 261 6.56 36.47 39.67
CA GLY A 261 6.63 35.12 40.28
C GLY A 261 7.25 34.05 39.35
N PRO A 262 7.97 33.02 39.87
CA PRO A 262 9.16 32.40 39.24
C PRO A 262 8.89 31.00 38.60
N PRO A 263 9.91 30.34 37.98
CA PRO A 263 9.76 29.49 36.78
C PRO A 263 9.84 27.98 37.05
N LEU A 264 9.33 27.16 36.12
CA LEU A 264 9.77 25.77 35.93
C LEU A 264 9.56 25.31 34.47
N GLY A 265 10.64 24.81 33.86
CA GLY A 265 10.59 23.87 32.73
C GLY A 265 10.95 24.45 31.36
N GLU A 266 12.24 24.64 31.06
CA GLU A 266 12.72 24.59 29.68
C GLU A 266 13.05 23.14 29.32
N GLU A 267 12.41 22.68 28.24
CA GLU A 267 12.82 21.51 27.49
C GLU A 267 14.02 21.84 26.60
N SER A 268 14.99 20.93 26.55
CA SER A 268 16.02 20.82 25.51
C SER A 268 15.99 19.35 25.08
N SER A 269 15.47 18.98 23.92
CA SER A 269 16.04 19.16 22.58
C SER A 269 17.51 18.72 22.49
N GLY A 270 17.72 17.58 21.81
CA GLY A 270 18.93 17.24 21.05
C GLY A 270 19.98 16.34 21.73
N SER A 271 20.12 15.10 21.26
CA SER A 271 21.28 14.69 20.45
C SER A 271 21.29 13.19 20.13
N GLU A 272 21.13 12.90 18.84
CA GLU A 272 21.61 11.68 18.18
C GLU A 272 23.15 11.65 18.22
N ALA A 273 23.77 10.97 19.19
CA ALA A 273 25.22 10.75 19.17
C ALA A 273 25.78 9.58 20.01
N GLU A 274 24.96 8.70 20.59
CA GLU A 274 25.47 7.70 21.56
C GLU A 274 25.24 6.23 21.20
N PHE A 275 24.81 5.92 19.97
CA PHE A 275 24.54 4.52 19.57
C PHE A 275 25.66 3.87 18.73
N ALA A 276 26.69 4.62 18.34
CA ALA A 276 27.76 4.14 17.46
C ALA A 276 28.97 3.52 18.19
N GLN A 277 29.02 3.53 19.52
CA GLN A 277 30.19 3.05 20.30
C GLN A 277 30.02 1.68 20.96
N ARG A 278 28.88 0.99 20.78
CA ARG A 278 28.63 -0.29 21.47
C ARG A 278 28.79 -1.55 20.63
N LEU A 279 29.36 -1.44 19.43
CA LEU A 279 29.60 -2.58 18.53
C LEU A 279 31.09 -2.90 18.29
N HIS A 280 32.03 -2.28 19.02
CA HIS A 280 33.47 -2.47 18.77
C HIS A 280 34.23 -3.29 19.82
N LEU A 281 33.54 -4.06 20.66
CA LEU A 281 34.20 -4.99 21.59
C LEU A 281 33.45 -6.32 21.57
N ILE A 282 34.22 -7.42 21.42
CA ILE A 282 33.83 -8.84 21.23
C ILE A 282 33.69 -9.15 19.71
N GLU A 283 34.57 -9.87 19.00
CA GLU A 283 35.60 -10.85 19.33
C GLU A 283 36.52 -11.06 18.10
N GLU A 284 37.83 -11.05 18.31
CA GLU A 284 38.82 -11.86 17.57
C GLU A 284 39.53 -12.68 18.66
N PRO A 285 39.88 -13.96 18.43
CA PRO A 285 41.28 -14.20 18.04
C PRO A 285 41.55 -15.40 17.12
N GLU A 286 42.62 -15.21 16.33
CA GLU A 286 43.78 -16.09 16.09
C GLU A 286 43.60 -17.56 15.69
N ASN A 287 43.80 -17.77 14.39
CA ASN A 287 44.71 -18.71 13.73
C ASN A 287 45.54 -19.70 14.60
N SER A 288 45.54 -20.99 14.21
CA SER A 288 46.67 -21.91 14.40
C SER A 288 46.67 -22.96 13.28
N GLN A 289 47.76 -22.96 12.52
CA GLN A 289 48.16 -23.95 11.53
C GLN A 289 48.80 -25.19 12.20
N GLU A 290 48.98 -26.22 11.36
CA GLU A 290 49.93 -27.35 11.43
C GLU A 290 49.36 -28.74 11.70
N GLY A 291 49.66 -29.66 10.78
CA GLY A 291 49.43 -31.10 10.95
C GLY A 291 49.35 -31.91 9.66
N GLU A 292 50.37 -31.84 8.79
CA GLU A 292 50.67 -32.91 7.82
C GLU A 292 50.88 -34.23 8.56
N VAL A 293 50.20 -35.30 8.16
CA VAL A 293 50.72 -36.67 8.27
C VAL A 293 50.36 -37.44 7.01
N SER A 294 51.40 -37.71 6.21
CA SER A 294 51.44 -38.80 5.25
C SER A 294 51.47 -40.15 5.95
N SER A 295 50.74 -41.13 5.43
CA SER A 295 51.19 -42.52 5.44
C SER A 295 50.46 -43.31 4.36
N GLU A 296 51.25 -43.77 3.39
CA GLU A 296 51.02 -44.97 2.59
C GLU A 296 50.68 -46.17 3.49
N VAL A 297 49.97 -47.18 2.96
CA VAL A 297 50.46 -48.57 2.79
C VAL A 297 49.31 -49.44 2.24
N SER A 298 49.62 -50.06 1.09
CA SER A 298 49.06 -51.29 0.48
C SER A 298 47.63 -51.33 -0.06
#